data_AF-A0A197JA37-F1
#
_entry.id   AF-A0A197JA37-F1
#
_cell.length_a   1.000
_cell.length_b   1.000
_cell.length_c   1.000
_cell.angle_alpha   90.00
_cell.angle_beta   90.00
_cell.angle_gamma   90.00
#
_symmetry.space_group_name_H-M   'P 1'
#
loop_
_entity.id
_entity.type
_entity.pdbx_description
1 polymer ?
#
loop_
_entity_poly.entity_id
_entity_poly.type
_entity_poly.pdbx_seq_one_letter_code
_entity_poly.pdbx_strand_id
1 'polypeptide(L)'
;LRALVKNLLTQAHVVITSRPAGVETSLLGQLDLELETMGFSPDNVQAYIKKFVLESNQTAIQQFINRTPLIQGLVNIPIQLDALCYSWGRLPKDPETITMSMLYEAMVDKLWRKDGVRLEKQDDKGRALDSNVIQISSKPKLEKLMGDEIYYLGYLAFKGLEKRRIEFSLEELDQRQAELEDRFLGKVYFFSFSDDLKKNSFLHTADAHRPESERQYHFLHLTFQEFFAAKFLVRHLQADSSVTERSALLTSAQTNLGLMLTPVQLETFIAQHKYNPRYEIVWWMVAGLL
;
A
#
# COMPACT_ATOMS: atom_id res chain seq x y z
N LEU A 1 26.50 -13.20 1.98
CA LEU A 1 25.48 -13.55 0.96
C LEU A 1 26.06 -14.21 -0.30
N ARG A 2 26.97 -13.58 -1.06
CA ARG A 2 27.47 -14.12 -2.34
C ARG A 2 28.09 -15.54 -2.26
N ALA A 3 28.85 -15.85 -1.20
CA ALA A 3 29.45 -17.18 -1.04
C ALA A 3 28.40 -18.27 -0.73
N LEU A 4 27.36 -17.93 0.03
CA LEU A 4 26.24 -18.83 0.33
C LEU A 4 25.45 -19.16 -0.94
N VAL A 5 25.12 -18.14 -1.75
CA VAL A 5 24.42 -18.34 -3.04
C VAL A 5 25.24 -19.25 -3.96
N LYS A 6 26.56 -19.02 -4.08
CA LYS A 6 27.44 -19.90 -4.88
C LYS A 6 27.43 -21.35 -4.40
N ASN A 7 27.40 -21.60 -3.10
CA ASN A 7 27.33 -22.96 -2.53
C ASN A 7 25.94 -23.61 -2.75
N LEU A 8 24.86 -22.83 -2.63
CA LEU A 8 23.51 -23.33 -2.94
C LEU A 8 23.38 -23.68 -4.43
N LEU A 9 24.04 -22.92 -5.32
CA LEU A 9 24.08 -23.21 -6.75
C LEU A 9 24.88 -24.47 -7.12
N THR A 10 25.67 -25.05 -6.20
CA THR A 10 26.35 -26.34 -6.46
C THR A 10 25.50 -27.56 -6.11
N GLN A 11 24.28 -27.37 -5.61
CA GLN A 11 23.37 -28.50 -5.33
C GLN A 11 22.83 -29.11 -6.63
N ALA A 12 22.51 -30.41 -6.60
CA ALA A 12 22.10 -31.14 -7.79
C ALA A 12 20.82 -30.59 -8.45
N HIS A 13 19.88 -30.08 -7.65
CA HIS A 13 18.64 -29.50 -8.11
C HIS A 13 18.37 -28.20 -7.36
N VAL A 14 18.32 -27.09 -8.08
CA VAL A 14 18.14 -25.75 -7.50
C VAL A 14 17.00 -25.06 -8.24
N VAL A 15 16.00 -24.60 -7.48
CA VAL A 15 14.92 -23.74 -7.99
C VAL A 15 15.15 -22.34 -7.45
N ILE A 16 15.27 -21.37 -8.36
CA ILE A 16 15.51 -19.97 -8.02
C ILE A 16 14.25 -19.19 -8.42
N THR A 17 13.70 -18.44 -7.47
CA THR A 17 12.63 -17.48 -7.75
C THR A 17 13.16 -16.08 -7.52
N SER A 18 12.85 -15.16 -8.44
CA SER A 18 13.26 -13.77 -8.33
C SER A 18 12.33 -12.86 -9.13
N ARG A 19 12.39 -11.56 -8.84
CA ARG A 19 11.77 -10.54 -9.69
C ARG A 19 12.64 -10.29 -10.92
N PRO A 20 12.06 -9.87 -12.07
CA PRO A 20 12.82 -9.63 -13.30
C PRO A 20 14.01 -8.67 -13.14
N ALA A 21 13.86 -7.63 -12.31
CA ALA A 21 14.90 -6.62 -12.06
C ALA A 21 15.87 -6.98 -10.91
N GLY A 22 15.67 -8.11 -10.23
CA GLY A 22 16.41 -8.49 -9.01
C GLY A 22 17.56 -9.46 -9.25
N VAL A 23 17.72 -10.00 -10.47
CA VAL A 23 18.74 -11.02 -10.77
C VAL A 23 19.95 -10.39 -11.44
N GLU A 24 21.10 -10.42 -10.77
CA GLU A 24 22.39 -10.29 -11.44
C GLU A 24 22.63 -11.62 -12.19
N THR A 25 22.20 -11.70 -13.45
CA THR A 25 22.32 -12.92 -14.27
C THR A 25 23.77 -13.39 -14.40
N SER A 26 24.72 -12.45 -14.29
CA SER A 26 26.16 -12.71 -14.20
C SER A 26 26.57 -13.59 -13.01
N LEU A 27 25.80 -13.61 -11.92
CA LEU A 27 26.08 -14.42 -10.73
C LEU A 27 25.51 -15.84 -10.81
N LEU A 28 24.51 -16.07 -11.66
CA LEU A 28 23.79 -17.36 -11.72
C LEU A 28 24.45 -18.39 -12.65
N GLY A 29 25.39 -17.97 -13.50
CA GLY A 29 25.99 -18.86 -14.49
C GLY A 29 24.98 -19.29 -15.55
N GLN A 30 25.17 -20.48 -16.12
CA GLN A 30 24.25 -21.06 -17.10
C GLN A 30 23.08 -21.73 -16.39
N LEU A 31 21.86 -21.30 -16.70
CA LEU A 31 20.63 -21.92 -16.22
C LEU A 31 20.16 -22.98 -17.23
N ASP A 32 19.73 -24.14 -16.75
CA ASP A 32 19.17 -25.20 -17.59
C ASP A 32 17.77 -24.85 -18.12
N LEU A 33 16.98 -24.14 -17.30
CA LEU A 33 15.62 -23.73 -17.60
C LEU A 33 15.30 -22.39 -16.93
N GLU A 34 14.81 -21.45 -17.72
CA GLU A 34 14.27 -20.17 -17.25
C GLU A 34 12.77 -20.11 -17.56
N LEU A 35 11.98 -19.80 -16.55
CA LEU A 35 10.52 -19.71 -16.65
C LEU A 35 10.06 -18.36 -16.13
N GLU A 36 9.16 -17.72 -16.87
CA GLU A 36 8.50 -16.49 -16.44
C GLU A 36 7.08 -16.80 -15.92
N THR A 37 6.76 -16.28 -14.73
CA THR A 37 5.40 -16.35 -14.20
C THR A 37 4.54 -15.27 -14.85
N MET A 38 3.71 -15.68 -15.82
CA MET A 38 2.83 -14.78 -16.59
C MET A 38 1.53 -14.39 -15.87
N GLY A 39 1.28 -14.91 -14.67
CA GLY A 39 0.03 -14.70 -13.93
C GLY A 39 -1.12 -15.62 -14.34
N PHE A 40 -2.35 -15.22 -14.03
CA PHE A 40 -3.58 -15.92 -14.37
C PHE A 40 -4.01 -15.63 -15.80
N SER A 41 -4.38 -16.69 -16.51
CA SER A 41 -5.14 -16.58 -17.75
C SER A 41 -6.60 -16.16 -17.46
N PRO A 42 -7.35 -15.70 -18.48
CA PRO A 42 -8.79 -15.43 -18.34
C PRO A 42 -9.56 -16.61 -17.74
N ASP A 43 -9.22 -17.84 -18.12
CA ASP A 43 -9.85 -19.06 -17.58
C ASP A 43 -9.49 -19.27 -16.10
N ASN A 44 -8.25 -18.96 -15.69
CA ASN A 44 -7.85 -19.00 -14.29
C ASN A 44 -8.58 -17.95 -13.45
N VAL A 45 -8.77 -16.74 -13.99
CA VAL A 45 -9.54 -15.67 -13.35
C VAL A 45 -10.98 -16.14 -13.11
N GLN A 46 -11.63 -16.71 -14.14
CA GLN A 46 -12.99 -17.23 -14.02
C GLN A 46 -13.07 -18.38 -13.00
N ALA A 47 -12.13 -19.32 -13.03
CA ALA A 47 -12.05 -20.43 -12.08
C ALA A 47 -11.86 -19.93 -10.64
N TYR A 48 -11.04 -18.90 -10.44
CA TYR A 48 -10.82 -18.27 -9.14
C TYR A 48 -12.12 -17.65 -8.61
N ILE A 49 -12.80 -16.83 -9.42
CA ILE A 49 -14.06 -16.18 -9.05
C ILE A 49 -15.11 -17.23 -8.67
N LYS A 50 -15.26 -18.28 -9.47
CA LYS A 50 -16.21 -19.37 -9.20
C LYS A 50 -15.93 -20.08 -7.88
N LYS A 51 -14.66 -20.21 -7.51
CA LYS A 51 -14.22 -20.94 -6.32
C LYS A 51 -14.31 -20.12 -5.03
N PHE A 52 -14.00 -18.83 -5.09
CA PHE A 52 -13.78 -18.01 -3.88
C PHE A 52 -14.82 -16.89 -3.68
N VAL A 53 -15.64 -16.57 -4.68
CA VAL A 53 -16.66 -15.53 -4.58
C VAL A 53 -18.04 -16.14 -4.37
N LEU A 54 -18.86 -15.49 -3.53
CA LEU A 54 -20.28 -15.82 -3.38
C LEU A 54 -21.02 -15.79 -4.73
N GLU A 55 -21.85 -16.78 -5.00
CA GLU A 55 -22.55 -16.95 -6.28
C GLU A 55 -23.30 -15.68 -6.73
N SER A 56 -23.91 -14.94 -5.79
CA SER A 56 -24.62 -13.69 -6.07
C SER A 56 -23.75 -12.58 -6.68
N ASN A 57 -22.45 -12.60 -6.44
CA ASN A 57 -21.50 -11.58 -6.93
C ASN A 57 -20.69 -12.03 -8.15
N GLN A 58 -20.61 -13.34 -8.43
CA GLN A 58 -19.74 -13.90 -9.48
C GLN A 58 -20.01 -13.27 -10.86
N THR A 59 -21.28 -13.24 -11.26
CA THR A 59 -21.69 -12.69 -12.57
C THR A 59 -21.35 -11.21 -12.69
N ALA A 60 -21.56 -10.44 -11.62
CA ALA A 60 -21.31 -9.01 -11.62
C ALA A 60 -19.81 -8.68 -11.69
N ILE A 61 -18.98 -9.42 -10.94
CA ILE A 61 -17.51 -9.30 -11.02
C ILE A 61 -17.00 -9.65 -12.42
N GLN A 62 -17.49 -10.75 -12.99
CA GLN A 62 -17.06 -11.18 -14.32
C GLN A 62 -17.44 -10.15 -15.40
N GLN A 63 -18.67 -9.61 -15.34
CA GLN A 63 -19.11 -8.56 -16.25
C GLN A 63 -18.27 -7.28 -16.09
N PHE A 64 -17.91 -6.93 -14.87
CA PHE A 64 -17.03 -5.79 -14.58
C PHE A 64 -15.65 -5.96 -15.20
N ILE A 65 -15.00 -7.09 -14.97
CA ILE A 65 -13.68 -7.40 -15.57
C ILE A 65 -13.78 -7.34 -17.10
N ASN A 66 -14.82 -7.93 -17.68
CA ASN A 66 -14.97 -7.97 -19.14
C ASN A 66 -15.21 -6.58 -19.76
N ARG A 67 -15.81 -5.64 -19.04
CA ARG A 67 -16.12 -4.28 -19.53
C ARG A 67 -15.01 -3.28 -19.33
N THR A 68 -14.05 -3.54 -18.43
CA THR A 68 -13.01 -2.58 -18.08
C THR A 68 -11.62 -3.10 -18.49
N PRO A 69 -11.09 -2.73 -19.68
CA PRO A 69 -9.83 -3.25 -20.19
C PRO A 69 -8.64 -3.10 -19.23
N LEU A 70 -8.58 -1.99 -18.50
CA LEU A 70 -7.55 -1.74 -17.49
C LEU A 70 -7.56 -2.81 -16.38
N ILE A 71 -8.75 -3.23 -15.95
CA ILE A 71 -8.93 -4.25 -14.91
C ILE A 71 -8.57 -5.63 -15.44
N GLN A 72 -8.80 -5.93 -16.72
CA GLN A 72 -8.40 -7.21 -17.32
C GLN A 72 -6.90 -7.46 -17.17
N GLY A 73 -6.07 -6.45 -17.48
CA GLY A 73 -4.63 -6.55 -17.30
C GLY A 73 -4.24 -6.70 -15.82
N LEU A 74 -4.96 -6.05 -14.92
CA LEU A 74 -4.67 -6.07 -13.50
C LEU A 74 -4.98 -7.41 -12.84
N VAL A 75 -6.16 -7.99 -13.11
CA VAL A 75 -6.63 -9.23 -12.46
C VAL A 75 -5.87 -10.48 -12.90
N ASN A 76 -5.06 -10.37 -13.95
CA ASN A 76 -4.09 -11.41 -14.29
C ASN A 76 -3.05 -11.58 -13.18
N ILE A 77 -2.83 -10.58 -12.33
CA ILE A 77 -1.99 -10.72 -11.13
C ILE A 77 -2.87 -11.29 -10.00
N PRO A 78 -2.58 -12.51 -9.48
CA PRO A 78 -3.46 -13.18 -8.53
C PRO A 78 -3.84 -12.37 -7.28
N ILE A 79 -2.90 -11.61 -6.72
CA ILE A 79 -3.15 -10.78 -5.53
C ILE A 79 -4.13 -9.64 -5.83
N GLN A 80 -4.14 -9.12 -7.06
CA GLN A 80 -5.06 -8.06 -7.46
C GLN A 80 -6.47 -8.59 -7.68
N LEU A 81 -6.60 -9.78 -8.27
CA LEU A 81 -7.87 -10.46 -8.39
C LEU A 81 -8.47 -10.77 -7.02
N ASP A 82 -7.67 -11.35 -6.12
CA ASP A 82 -8.12 -11.64 -4.76
C ASP A 82 -8.61 -10.36 -4.06
N ALA A 83 -7.83 -9.29 -4.17
CA ALA A 83 -8.15 -8.04 -3.53
C ALA A 83 -9.41 -7.37 -4.15
N LEU A 84 -9.61 -7.44 -5.47
CA LEU A 84 -10.84 -7.04 -6.16
C LEU A 84 -12.06 -7.83 -5.65
N CYS A 85 -11.95 -9.16 -5.61
CA CYS A 85 -13.00 -10.04 -5.12
C CYS A 85 -13.33 -9.75 -3.66
N TYR A 86 -12.30 -9.52 -2.84
CA TYR A 86 -12.44 -9.14 -1.45
C TYR A 86 -13.16 -7.80 -1.33
N SER A 87 -12.77 -6.76 -2.05
CA SER A 87 -13.36 -5.42 -1.90
C SER A 87 -14.68 -5.19 -2.65
N TRP A 88 -15.19 -6.19 -3.37
CA TRP A 88 -16.34 -6.05 -4.29
C TRP A 88 -17.53 -5.29 -3.71
N GLY A 89 -17.97 -5.62 -2.49
CA GLY A 89 -19.13 -4.98 -1.86
C GLY A 89 -18.97 -3.49 -1.50
N ARG A 90 -17.79 -2.91 -1.69
CA ARG A 90 -17.49 -1.50 -1.42
C ARG A 90 -17.18 -0.69 -2.68
N LEU A 91 -17.13 -1.33 -3.85
CA LEU A 91 -16.95 -0.63 -5.11
C LEU A 91 -18.23 0.11 -5.52
N PRO A 92 -18.10 1.20 -6.29
CA PRO A 92 -19.24 1.84 -6.92
C PRO A 92 -20.06 0.82 -7.71
N LYS A 93 -21.38 1.03 -7.71
CA LYS A 93 -22.31 0.17 -8.47
C LYS A 93 -22.18 0.36 -9.98
N ASP A 94 -21.56 1.45 -10.42
CA ASP A 94 -21.33 1.75 -11.82
C ASP A 94 -19.89 1.37 -12.23
N PRO A 95 -19.72 0.26 -12.99
CA PRO A 95 -18.46 -0.19 -13.57
C PRO A 95 -17.66 0.87 -14.31
N GLU A 96 -18.34 1.78 -15.03
CA GLU A 96 -17.70 2.70 -15.99
C GLU A 96 -16.95 3.83 -15.28
N THR A 97 -17.26 4.06 -14.00
CA THR A 97 -16.63 5.08 -13.17
C THR A 97 -15.42 4.58 -12.39
N ILE A 98 -15.16 3.27 -12.38
CA ILE A 98 -14.15 2.69 -11.49
C ILE A 98 -12.74 2.93 -12.05
N THR A 99 -11.95 3.69 -11.30
CA THR A 99 -10.52 3.89 -11.54
C THR A 99 -9.67 2.93 -10.70
N MET A 100 -8.38 2.83 -11.04
CA MET A 100 -7.39 2.12 -10.22
C MET A 100 -7.33 2.65 -8.79
N SER A 101 -7.33 3.98 -8.61
CA SER A 101 -7.33 4.57 -7.27
C SER A 101 -8.55 4.14 -6.46
N MET A 102 -9.75 4.16 -7.05
CA MET A 102 -11.00 3.75 -6.40
C MET A 102 -10.99 2.28 -5.98
N LEU A 103 -10.41 1.41 -6.80
CA LEU A 103 -10.21 0.00 -6.45
C LEU A 103 -9.34 -0.11 -5.19
N TYR A 104 -8.20 0.56 -5.17
CA TYR A 104 -7.30 0.55 -4.01
C TYR A 104 -7.91 1.20 -2.77
N GLU A 105 -8.69 2.27 -2.94
CA GLU A 105 -9.43 2.86 -1.84
C GLU A 105 -10.45 1.88 -1.23
N ALA A 106 -11.16 1.11 -2.06
CA ALA A 106 -12.10 0.10 -1.58
C ALA A 106 -11.38 -1.07 -0.87
N MET A 107 -10.25 -1.51 -1.41
CA MET A 107 -9.40 -2.54 -0.79
C MET A 107 -8.88 -2.08 0.58
N VAL A 108 -8.32 -0.87 0.64
CA VAL A 108 -7.77 -0.28 1.85
C VAL A 108 -8.86 0.03 2.89
N ASP A 109 -10.05 0.53 2.50
CA ASP A 109 -11.19 0.69 3.41
C ASP A 109 -11.59 -0.64 4.05
N LYS A 110 -11.68 -1.72 3.26
CA LYS A 110 -12.04 -3.04 3.79
C LYS A 110 -10.98 -3.59 4.74
N LEU A 111 -9.70 -3.41 4.43
CA LEU A 111 -8.60 -3.80 5.31
C LEU A 111 -8.58 -2.99 6.60
N TRP A 112 -8.80 -1.68 6.56
CA TRP A 112 -8.90 -0.85 7.78
C TRP A 112 -10.08 -1.22 8.66
N ARG A 113 -11.22 -1.62 8.08
CA ARG A 113 -12.35 -2.12 8.89
C ARG A 113 -12.04 -3.43 9.60
N LYS A 114 -11.27 -4.31 8.95
CA LYS A 114 -10.79 -5.55 9.56
C LYS A 114 -9.76 -5.26 10.65
N ASP A 115 -8.82 -4.36 10.37
CA ASP A 115 -7.70 -4.07 11.27
C ASP A 115 -8.12 -3.19 12.45
N GLY A 116 -9.09 -2.28 12.28
CA GLY A 116 -9.60 -1.45 13.36
C GLY A 116 -10.14 -2.24 14.55
N VAL A 117 -10.69 -3.44 14.28
CA VAL A 117 -11.12 -4.39 15.33
C VAL A 117 -9.92 -5.01 16.04
N ARG A 118 -8.88 -5.39 15.27
CA ARG A 118 -7.66 -6.02 15.80
C ARG A 118 -6.79 -5.05 16.59
N LEU A 119 -6.79 -3.78 16.19
CA LEU A 119 -6.04 -2.69 16.82
C LEU A 119 -6.73 -2.13 18.07
N GLU A 120 -7.85 -2.73 18.51
CA GLU A 120 -8.57 -2.37 19.74
C GLU A 120 -8.86 -0.87 19.87
N LYS A 121 -9.14 -0.23 18.73
CA LYS A 121 -9.25 1.23 18.64
C LYS A 121 -10.37 1.75 19.53
N GLN A 122 -10.09 2.84 20.24
CA GLN A 122 -11.02 3.45 21.17
C GLN A 122 -11.72 4.65 20.54
N ASP A 123 -12.95 4.92 20.98
CA ASP A 123 -13.65 6.17 20.64
C ASP A 123 -13.03 7.38 21.39
N ASP A 124 -13.48 8.60 21.05
CA ASP A 124 -13.06 9.84 21.73
C ASP A 124 -13.33 9.85 23.25
N LYS A 125 -14.02 8.83 23.77
CA LYS A 125 -14.36 8.62 25.18
C LYS A 125 -13.60 7.45 25.82
N GLY A 126 -12.60 6.90 25.13
CA GLY A 126 -11.73 5.81 25.63
C GLY A 126 -12.40 4.42 25.63
N ARG A 127 -13.53 4.23 24.94
CA ARG A 127 -14.22 2.94 24.88
C ARG A 127 -13.79 2.17 23.64
N ALA A 128 -13.42 0.90 23.82
CA ALA A 128 -13.12 0.00 22.70
C ALA A 128 -14.31 -0.03 21.73
N LEU A 129 -14.02 0.19 20.45
CA LEU A 129 -15.03 0.18 19.40
C LEU A 129 -15.44 -1.26 19.10
N ASP A 130 -16.73 -1.53 19.21
CA ASP A 130 -17.30 -2.81 18.78
C ASP A 130 -17.13 -2.99 17.27
N SER A 131 -16.98 -4.25 16.85
CA SER A 131 -16.81 -4.65 15.44
C SER A 131 -17.93 -4.08 14.56
N ASN A 132 -19.18 -4.12 15.03
CA ASN A 132 -20.31 -3.58 14.26
C ASN A 132 -20.18 -2.07 14.03
N VAL A 133 -19.69 -1.32 15.03
CA VAL A 133 -19.52 0.14 14.93
C VAL A 133 -18.47 0.48 13.88
N ILE A 134 -17.37 -0.27 13.80
CA ILE A 134 -16.33 -0.09 12.78
C ILE A 134 -16.88 -0.43 11.38
N GLN A 135 -17.65 -1.51 11.24
CA GLN A 135 -18.18 -1.93 9.94
C GLN A 135 -19.19 -0.95 9.33
N ILE A 136 -20.01 -0.29 10.16
CA ILE A 136 -21.00 0.70 9.71
C ILE A 136 -20.46 2.14 9.65
N SER A 137 -19.27 2.40 10.20
CA SER A 137 -18.69 3.75 10.22
C SER A 137 -18.45 4.28 8.82
N SER A 138 -18.71 5.58 8.62
CA SER A 138 -18.39 6.24 7.35
C SER A 138 -16.88 6.23 7.09
N LYS A 139 -16.48 6.17 5.81
CA LYS A 139 -15.06 6.18 5.40
C LYS A 139 -14.27 7.35 6.02
N PRO A 140 -14.75 8.61 6.01
CA PRO A 140 -14.00 9.72 6.62
C PRO A 140 -13.79 9.57 8.13
N LYS A 141 -14.76 8.97 8.84
CA LYS A 141 -14.64 8.71 10.28
C LYS A 141 -13.59 7.64 10.55
N LEU A 142 -13.56 6.58 9.75
CA LEU A 142 -12.56 5.52 9.85
C LEU A 142 -11.17 6.03 9.51
N GLU A 143 -11.02 6.85 8.47
CA GLU A 143 -9.75 7.46 8.10
C GLU A 143 -9.24 8.44 9.16
N LYS A 144 -10.14 9.16 9.85
CA LYS A 144 -9.76 9.99 11.00
C LYS A 144 -9.23 9.12 12.16
N LEU A 145 -9.90 8.00 12.42
CA LEU A 145 -9.54 7.07 13.49
C LEU A 145 -8.20 6.36 13.23
N MET A 146 -7.93 5.98 11.98
CA MET A 146 -6.66 5.39 11.53
C MET A 146 -5.66 6.45 11.02
N GLY A 147 -5.88 7.72 11.34
CA GLY A 147 -5.21 8.83 10.66
C GLY A 147 -3.69 8.79 10.82
N ASP A 148 -3.23 8.34 11.98
CA ASP A 148 -1.83 8.22 12.32
C ASP A 148 -1.17 7.06 11.58
N GLU A 149 -1.80 5.88 11.55
CA GLU A 149 -1.32 4.72 10.79
C GLU A 149 -1.29 4.98 9.29
N ILE A 150 -2.36 5.56 8.74
CA ILE A 150 -2.46 5.90 7.32
C ILE A 150 -1.32 6.85 6.94
N TYR A 151 -1.06 7.85 7.79
CA TYR A 151 -0.01 8.83 7.53
C TYR A 151 1.39 8.20 7.61
N TYR A 152 1.64 7.40 8.64
CA TYR A 152 2.91 6.67 8.77
C TYR A 152 3.16 5.75 7.57
N LEU A 153 2.17 4.92 7.18
CA LEU A 153 2.28 4.02 6.03
C LEU A 153 2.54 4.80 4.73
N GLY A 154 1.89 5.96 4.56
CA GLY A 154 2.15 6.86 3.45
C GLY A 154 3.58 7.38 3.43
N TYR A 155 4.10 7.84 4.58
CA TYR A 155 5.47 8.33 4.70
C TYR A 155 6.50 7.23 4.46
N LEU A 156 6.31 6.06 5.09
CA LEU A 156 7.15 4.88 4.90
C LEU A 156 7.19 4.47 3.44
N ALA A 157 6.03 4.38 2.79
CA ALA A 157 5.93 4.02 1.39
C ALA A 157 6.67 5.01 0.48
N PHE A 158 6.46 6.32 0.69
CA PHE A 158 7.14 7.38 -0.05
C PHE A 158 8.67 7.30 0.11
N LYS A 159 9.17 7.16 1.35
CA LYS A 159 10.61 7.01 1.61
C LYS A 159 11.18 5.71 1.06
N GLY A 160 10.40 4.64 1.08
CA GLY A 160 10.73 3.38 0.41
C GLY A 160 10.95 3.59 -1.08
N LEU A 161 10.04 4.28 -1.77
CA LEU A 161 10.18 4.57 -3.20
C LEU A 161 11.41 5.44 -3.50
N GLU A 162 11.62 6.52 -2.74
CA GLU A 162 12.78 7.41 -2.89
C GLU A 162 14.12 6.65 -2.78
N LYS A 163 14.22 5.73 -1.81
CA LYS A 163 15.43 4.90 -1.57
C LYS A 163 15.46 3.59 -2.36
N ARG A 164 14.45 3.30 -3.19
CA ARG A 164 14.29 2.03 -3.92
C ARG A 164 14.26 0.81 -3.00
N ARG A 165 13.57 0.94 -1.87
CA ARG A 165 13.40 -0.07 -0.81
C ARG A 165 11.97 -0.57 -0.80
N ILE A 166 11.84 -1.89 -0.72
CA ILE A 166 10.57 -2.62 -0.63
C ILE A 166 10.47 -3.46 0.66
N GLU A 167 11.62 -3.65 1.32
CA GLU A 167 11.79 -4.34 2.59
C GLU A 167 12.40 -3.36 3.59
N PHE A 168 11.96 -3.46 4.84
CA PHE A 168 12.29 -2.57 5.93
C PHE A 168 12.62 -3.40 7.17
N SER A 169 13.77 -3.14 7.77
CA SER A 169 14.14 -3.67 9.08
C SER A 169 13.39 -2.94 10.21
N LEU A 170 13.31 -3.55 11.39
CA LEU A 170 12.70 -2.89 12.55
C LEU A 170 13.36 -1.54 12.88
N GLU A 171 14.69 -1.47 12.81
CA GLU A 171 15.45 -0.23 13.02
C GLU A 171 15.06 0.87 12.02
N GLU A 172 14.90 0.53 10.73
CA GLU A 172 14.49 1.50 9.72
C GLU A 172 13.09 2.04 9.99
N LEU A 173 12.20 1.18 10.47
CA LEU A 173 10.83 1.57 10.78
C LEU A 173 10.76 2.47 12.02
N ASP A 174 11.48 2.11 13.09
CA ASP A 174 11.62 2.95 14.28
C ASP A 174 12.25 4.30 13.93
N GLN A 175 13.27 4.29 13.06
CA GLN A 175 13.87 5.52 12.54
C GLN A 175 12.85 6.36 11.76
N ARG A 176 12.01 5.75 10.90
CA ARG A 176 10.96 6.49 10.18
C ARG A 176 9.95 7.11 11.14
N GLN A 177 9.62 6.42 12.23
CA GLN A 177 8.72 6.93 13.25
C GLN A 177 9.36 8.11 14.00
N ALA A 178 10.61 7.96 14.46
CA ALA A 178 11.35 9.04 15.11
C ALA A 178 11.51 10.26 14.18
N GLU A 179 11.78 10.04 12.89
CA GLU A 179 11.82 11.10 11.88
C GLU A 179 10.48 11.85 11.79
N LEU A 180 9.34 11.19 11.98
CA LEU A 180 8.03 11.84 12.02
C LEU A 180 7.78 12.55 13.35
N GLU A 181 8.12 11.92 14.48
CA GLU A 181 7.91 12.46 15.82
C GLU A 181 8.72 13.74 16.09
N ASP A 182 10.02 13.74 15.77
CA ASP A 182 10.90 14.92 15.90
C ASP A 182 10.35 16.13 15.13
N ARG A 183 9.81 15.80 13.97
CA ARG A 183 9.15 16.71 13.05
C ARG A 183 7.85 17.28 13.65
N PHE A 184 7.11 16.52 14.46
CA PHE A 184 5.89 16.96 15.14
C PHE A 184 6.19 17.28 16.61
N LEU A 185 6.78 18.45 16.90
CA LEU A 185 6.95 18.91 18.28
C LEU A 185 5.63 18.85 19.05
N GLY A 186 5.49 17.88 19.96
CA GLY A 186 4.34 17.69 20.83
C GLY A 186 3.25 16.70 20.36
N LYS A 187 3.40 16.02 19.22
CA LYS A 187 2.47 14.94 18.83
C LYS A 187 3.06 13.58 19.17
N VAL A 188 2.56 12.97 20.24
CA VAL A 188 2.82 11.56 20.54
C VAL A 188 1.90 10.74 19.65
N TYR A 189 2.46 9.92 18.77
CA TYR A 189 1.69 8.93 18.04
C TYR A 189 1.27 7.83 19.02
N PHE A 190 -0.04 7.67 19.23
CA PHE A 190 -0.59 6.65 20.13
C PHE A 190 -0.72 5.30 19.40
N PHE A 191 0.37 4.83 18.78
CA PHE A 191 0.48 3.46 18.29
C PHE A 191 1.86 2.91 18.66
N SER A 192 1.88 1.69 19.22
CA SER A 192 3.13 0.97 19.48
C SER A 192 3.43 0.20 18.20
N PHE A 193 4.39 0.69 17.43
CA PHE A 193 4.68 0.12 16.11
C PHE A 193 5.07 -1.35 16.18
N SER A 194 5.76 -1.80 17.24
CA SER A 194 6.09 -3.20 17.50
C SER A 194 4.88 -4.10 17.77
N ASP A 195 3.77 -3.55 18.27
CA ASP A 195 2.56 -4.29 18.63
C ASP A 195 1.46 -4.18 17.57
N ASP A 196 1.37 -3.01 16.91
CA ASP A 196 0.29 -2.66 15.97
C ASP A 196 0.61 -3.07 14.53
N LEU A 197 1.89 -3.12 14.14
CA LEU A 197 2.30 -3.70 12.85
C LEU A 197 1.88 -5.15 12.69
N LYS A 198 2.09 -5.95 13.74
CA LYS A 198 1.77 -7.38 13.76
C LYS A 198 0.27 -7.61 13.52
N LYS A 199 -0.54 -6.59 13.75
CA LYS A 199 -1.99 -6.62 13.68
C LYS A 199 -2.55 -5.98 12.42
N ASN A 200 -1.77 -5.18 11.69
CA ASN A 200 -2.25 -4.58 10.45
C ASN A 200 -2.06 -5.53 9.25
N SER A 201 -2.84 -5.29 8.21
CA SER A 201 -2.87 -6.13 7.01
C SER A 201 -1.93 -5.66 5.91
N PHE A 202 -1.25 -4.55 6.14
CA PHE A 202 -0.49 -3.86 5.10
C PHE A 202 0.98 -4.23 5.13
N LEU A 203 1.56 -4.52 6.30
CA LEU A 203 2.96 -4.89 6.45
C LEU A 203 3.09 -6.33 6.94
N HIS A 204 3.84 -7.14 6.19
CA HIS A 204 4.04 -8.57 6.40
C HIS A 204 5.51 -8.89 6.53
N THR A 205 5.82 -10.05 7.12
CA THR A 205 7.18 -10.58 7.19
C THR A 205 7.18 -12.05 6.78
N ALA A 206 8.11 -12.44 5.90
CA ALA A 206 8.38 -13.84 5.59
C ALA A 206 9.27 -14.51 6.66
N ASP A 207 9.91 -13.70 7.51
CA ASP A 207 10.87 -14.13 8.53
C ASP A 207 10.22 -14.36 9.90
N ALA A 208 8.94 -14.74 9.95
CA ALA A 208 8.22 -14.93 11.21
C ALA A 208 8.88 -15.97 12.16
N HIS A 209 9.69 -16.87 11.60
CA HIS A 209 10.47 -17.88 12.32
C HIS A 209 11.76 -17.33 12.94
N ARG A 210 12.21 -16.13 12.54
CA ARG A 210 13.43 -15.49 13.05
C ARG A 210 13.14 -14.59 14.24
N PRO A 211 14.16 -14.25 15.05
CA PRO A 211 14.06 -13.20 16.06
C PRO A 211 13.58 -11.88 15.45
N GLU A 212 12.79 -11.12 16.19
CA GLU A 212 12.16 -9.89 15.69
C GLU A 212 13.16 -8.86 15.17
N SER A 213 14.33 -8.75 15.81
CA SER A 213 15.42 -7.86 15.37
C SER A 213 15.97 -8.18 13.98
N GLU A 214 15.77 -9.39 13.47
CA GLU A 214 16.29 -9.86 12.18
C GLU A 214 15.24 -9.85 11.06
N ARG A 215 13.97 -9.58 11.41
CA ARG A 215 12.86 -9.65 10.46
C ARG A 215 12.90 -8.48 9.49
N GLN A 216 12.61 -8.79 8.23
CA GLN A 216 12.29 -7.80 7.23
C GLN A 216 10.78 -7.72 7.04
N TYR A 217 10.28 -6.49 6.94
CA TYR A 217 8.88 -6.18 6.72
C TYR A 217 8.69 -5.60 5.33
N HIS A 218 7.61 -5.96 4.66
CA HIS A 218 7.28 -5.46 3.33
C HIS A 218 5.78 -5.21 3.21
N PHE A 219 5.40 -4.32 2.30
CA PHE A 219 3.99 -4.13 1.99
C PHE A 219 3.38 -5.43 1.43
N LEU A 220 2.07 -5.63 1.64
CA LEU A 220 1.29 -6.76 1.11
C LEU A 220 1.60 -7.01 -0.37
N HIS A 221 1.72 -5.93 -1.14
CA HIS A 221 2.24 -5.94 -2.50
C HIS A 221 2.88 -4.59 -2.84
N LEU A 222 3.76 -4.54 -3.85
CA LEU A 222 4.42 -3.30 -4.29
C LEU A 222 3.40 -2.20 -4.61
N THR A 223 2.29 -2.56 -5.23
CA THR A 223 1.23 -1.60 -5.56
C THR A 223 0.51 -1.00 -4.35
N PHE A 224 0.48 -1.69 -3.19
CA PHE A 224 0.01 -1.07 -1.95
C PHE A 224 1.01 -0.02 -1.47
N GLN A 225 2.30 -0.29 -1.58
CA GLN A 225 3.34 0.71 -1.31
C GLN A 225 3.15 1.93 -2.24
N GLU A 226 3.00 1.71 -3.54
CA GLU A 226 2.77 2.78 -4.51
C GLU A 226 1.50 3.59 -4.20
N PHE A 227 0.43 2.91 -3.79
CA PHE A 227 -0.82 3.54 -3.38
C PHE A 227 -0.67 4.42 -2.13
N PHE A 228 -0.01 3.91 -1.08
CA PHE A 228 0.22 4.69 0.14
C PHE A 228 1.14 5.89 -0.12
N ALA A 229 2.16 5.73 -0.98
CA ALA A 229 2.99 6.84 -1.42
C ALA A 229 2.19 7.88 -2.22
N ALA A 230 1.27 7.45 -3.08
CA ALA A 230 0.36 8.34 -3.79
C ALA A 230 -0.55 9.11 -2.80
N LYS A 231 -1.14 8.45 -1.81
CA LYS A 231 -1.92 9.12 -0.74
C LYS A 231 -1.09 10.16 0.01
N PHE A 232 0.18 9.85 0.27
CA PHE A 232 1.11 10.80 0.89
C PHE A 232 1.29 12.04 0.00
N LEU A 233 1.62 11.87 -1.28
CA LEU A 233 1.81 12.98 -2.23
C LEU A 233 0.54 13.83 -2.40
N VAL A 234 -0.62 13.20 -2.58
CA VAL A 234 -1.92 13.90 -2.76
C VAL A 234 -2.25 14.76 -1.55
N ARG A 235 -2.05 14.23 -0.34
CA ARG A 235 -2.27 15.00 0.90
C ARG A 235 -1.43 16.28 0.92
N HIS A 236 -0.20 16.22 0.42
CA HIS A 236 0.70 17.37 0.34
C HIS A 236 0.28 18.37 -0.74
N LEU A 237 -0.13 17.88 -1.91
CA LEU A 237 -0.65 18.71 -2.99
C LEU A 237 -1.92 19.48 -2.57
N GLN A 238 -2.89 18.79 -1.97
CA GLN A 238 -4.16 19.39 -1.56
C GLN A 238 -3.99 20.45 -0.47
N ALA A 239 -3.06 20.22 0.46
CA ALA A 239 -2.78 21.17 1.51
C ALA A 239 -2.05 22.42 0.99
N ASP A 240 -1.15 22.27 0.01
CA ASP A 240 -0.51 23.40 -0.68
C ASP A 240 -1.54 24.26 -1.45
N SER A 241 -2.48 23.62 -2.16
CA SER A 241 -3.60 24.32 -2.80
C SER A 241 -4.44 25.10 -1.77
N SER A 242 -4.72 24.49 -0.61
CA SER A 242 -5.49 25.14 0.46
C SER A 242 -4.77 26.30 1.15
N VAL A 243 -3.44 26.28 1.22
CA VAL A 243 -2.61 27.38 1.77
C VAL A 243 -2.60 28.56 0.79
N THR A 244 -2.50 28.28 -0.50
CA THR A 244 -2.56 29.28 -1.57
C THR A 244 -3.92 29.99 -1.61
N GLU A 245 -5.02 29.25 -1.39
CA GLU A 245 -6.38 29.82 -1.30
C GLU A 245 -6.64 30.57 0.02
N ARG A 246 -6.17 30.05 1.17
CA ARG A 246 -6.37 30.69 2.50
C ARG A 246 -5.49 31.93 2.71
N SER A 247 -4.35 32.03 2.06
CA SER A 247 -3.51 33.24 2.09
C SER A 247 -4.23 34.47 1.51
N ALA A 248 -5.33 34.29 0.77
CA ALA A 248 -6.17 35.39 0.29
C ALA A 248 -7.24 35.83 1.30
N LEU A 249 -7.51 35.08 2.38
CA LEU A 249 -8.76 35.23 3.13
C LEU A 249 -8.71 35.15 4.65
N LEU A 250 -7.56 35.08 5.35
CA LEU A 250 -7.40 35.55 6.75
C LEU A 250 -6.05 35.11 7.34
N THR A 251 -5.28 36.08 7.81
CA THR A 251 -4.29 35.89 8.87
C THR A 251 -4.98 35.39 10.14
N SER A 252 -4.35 34.41 10.82
CA SER A 252 -4.68 33.84 12.13
C SER A 252 -5.63 32.62 12.19
N ALA A 253 -5.08 31.44 11.94
CA ALA A 253 -5.34 30.24 12.75
C ALA A 253 -4.19 29.26 12.55
N GLN A 254 -3.31 29.14 13.54
CA GLN A 254 -2.30 28.09 13.61
C GLN A 254 -3.01 26.73 13.55
N THR A 255 -2.96 26.08 12.40
CA THR A 255 -3.33 24.67 12.26
C THR A 255 -2.05 23.87 12.25
N ASN A 256 -2.04 22.77 13.01
CA ASN A 256 -0.95 21.79 13.19
C ASN A 256 -0.44 21.20 11.86
N LEU A 257 0.25 21.99 11.04
CA LEU A 257 0.67 21.66 9.67
C LEU A 257 2.20 21.72 9.50
N GLY A 258 2.95 21.33 10.53
CA GLY A 258 4.40 21.53 10.56
C GLY A 258 5.23 20.76 9.51
N LEU A 259 4.66 19.87 8.70
CA LEU A 259 5.44 18.77 8.11
C LEU A 259 5.07 18.35 6.70
N MET A 260 4.72 19.33 5.90
CA MET A 260 4.60 19.11 4.48
C MET A 260 5.99 19.04 3.86
N LEU A 261 6.23 18.17 2.87
CA LEU A 261 7.14 18.53 1.78
C LEU A 261 6.87 19.99 1.45
N THR A 262 7.88 20.86 1.55
CA THR A 262 7.68 22.25 1.15
C THR A 262 7.20 22.27 -0.30
N PRO A 263 6.39 23.25 -0.71
CA PRO A 263 5.92 23.34 -2.09
C PRO A 263 7.08 23.20 -3.10
N VAL A 264 8.21 23.84 -2.81
CA VAL A 264 9.45 23.73 -3.58
C VAL A 264 10.00 22.30 -3.64
N GLN A 265 10.03 21.56 -2.51
CA GLN A 265 10.48 20.17 -2.49
C GLN A 265 9.54 19.26 -3.29
N LEU A 266 8.23 19.49 -3.19
CA LEU A 266 7.22 18.71 -3.91
C LEU A 266 7.30 18.97 -5.42
N GLU A 267 7.40 20.22 -5.83
CA GLU A 267 7.62 20.61 -7.24
C GLU A 267 8.91 20.01 -7.78
N THR A 268 10.00 20.11 -7.02
CA THR A 268 11.30 19.52 -7.40
C THR A 268 11.18 18.00 -7.57
N PHE A 269 10.52 17.32 -6.64
CA PHE A 269 10.29 15.89 -6.71
C PHE A 269 9.48 15.51 -7.95
N ILE A 270 8.36 16.19 -8.21
CA ILE A 270 7.53 15.95 -9.39
C ILE A 270 8.33 16.21 -10.67
N ALA A 271 9.06 17.32 -10.74
CA ALA A 271 9.89 17.66 -11.90
C ALA A 271 10.93 16.58 -12.22
N GLN A 272 11.54 16.00 -11.18
CA GLN A 272 12.54 14.94 -11.31
C GLN A 272 11.95 13.58 -11.67
N HIS A 273 10.74 13.26 -11.20
CA HIS A 273 10.20 11.90 -11.24
C HIS A 273 8.96 11.71 -12.15
N LYS A 274 8.38 12.77 -12.72
CA LYS A 274 7.17 12.69 -13.57
C LYS A 274 7.27 11.78 -14.79
N TYR A 275 8.47 11.61 -15.35
CA TYR A 275 8.72 10.72 -16.50
C TYR A 275 9.51 9.46 -16.13
N ASN A 276 9.68 9.20 -14.82
CA ASN A 276 10.37 8.01 -14.37
C ASN A 276 9.38 6.82 -14.34
N PRO A 277 9.60 5.74 -15.12
CA PRO A 277 8.67 4.61 -15.19
C PRO A 277 8.42 3.95 -13.83
N ARG A 278 9.35 4.08 -12.86
CA ARG A 278 9.16 3.53 -11.51
C ARG A 278 8.06 4.20 -10.70
N TYR A 279 7.64 5.39 -11.11
CA TYR A 279 6.57 6.14 -10.46
C TYR A 279 5.29 6.12 -11.30
N GLU A 280 5.24 5.38 -12.40
CA GLU A 280 4.08 5.32 -13.31
C GLU A 280 2.78 4.98 -12.56
N ILE A 281 2.77 3.90 -11.78
CA ILE A 281 1.61 3.49 -10.98
C ILE A 281 1.28 4.54 -9.92
N VAL A 282 2.29 5.13 -9.29
CA VAL A 282 2.10 6.21 -8.31
C VAL A 282 1.41 7.40 -8.96
N TRP A 283 1.84 7.81 -10.16
CA TRP A 283 1.23 8.94 -10.86
C TRP A 283 -0.20 8.66 -11.32
N TRP A 284 -0.50 7.45 -11.77
CA TRP A 284 -1.87 7.04 -12.06
C TRP A 284 -2.77 7.13 -10.82
N MET A 285 -2.26 6.69 -9.66
CA MET A 285 -2.99 6.76 -8.41
C MET A 285 -3.12 8.19 -7.89
N VAL A 286 -2.08 9.02 -7.99
CA VAL A 286 -2.13 10.46 -7.64
C VAL A 286 -3.20 11.17 -8.47
N ALA A 287 -3.19 10.98 -9.79
CA ALA A 287 -4.18 11.60 -10.68
C ALA A 287 -5.61 11.16 -10.38
N GLY A 288 -5.82 9.90 -9.99
CA GLY A 288 -7.15 9.39 -9.64
C GLY A 288 -7.58 9.67 -8.20
N LEU A 289 -6.72 10.23 -7.36
CA LEU A 289 -7.01 10.58 -5.95
C LEU A 289 -7.20 12.10 -5.75
N LEU A 290 -6.73 12.91 -6.71
CA LEU A 290 -7.00 14.35 -6.79
C LEU A 290 -8.40 14.61 -7.36
#